data_AF-A0A026WEH5-F1
#
_entry.id   AF-A0A026WEH5-F1
#
_cell.length_a   1.000
_cell.length_b   1.000
_cell.length_c   1.000
_cell.angle_alpha   90.00
_cell.angle_beta   90.00
_cell.angle_gamma   90.00
#
_symmetry.space_group_name_H-M   'P 1'
#
loop_
_entity.id
_entity.type
_entity.pdbx_description
1 polymer ?
#
loop_
_entity_poly.entity_id
_entity_poly.type
_entity_poly.pdbx_seq_one_letter_code
_entity_poly.pdbx_strand_id
1 'polypeptide(L)' 'TSFARNILNESFPDRWIGRGGRISWPARSPDLTPLDSFLWGHLKTEVYRDIPTTPEDMRERTPCI' A
#
# COMPACT_ATOMS: atom_id res chain seq x y z
N THR A 1 17.93 7.01 17.44
CA THR A 1 17.73 6.21 16.21
C THR A 1 16.90 5.00 16.58
N SER A 2 15.70 4.86 16.03
CA SER A 2 14.75 3.81 16.45
C SER A 2 15.20 2.45 15.94
N PHE A 3 15.27 1.45 16.83
CA PHE A 3 15.59 0.04 16.55
C PHE A 3 14.92 -0.51 15.26
N ALA A 4 13.64 -0.16 15.05
CA ALA A 4 12.90 -0.51 13.84
C ALA A 4 13.58 -0.08 12.52
N ARG A 5 14.26 1.08 12.49
CA ARG A 5 14.98 1.53 11.28
C ARG A 5 16.20 0.67 10.99
N ASN A 6 16.89 0.20 12.01
CA ASN A 6 18.06 -0.67 11.82
C ASN A 6 17.62 -2.00 11.19
N ILE A 7 16.55 -2.60 11.72
CA ILE A 7 15.96 -3.82 11.16
C ILE A 7 15.54 -3.62 9.69
N LEU A 8 14.92 -2.48 9.37
CA LEU A 8 14.48 -2.18 8.01
C LEU A 8 15.65 -1.92 7.06
N ASN A 9 16.71 -1.26 7.52
CA ASN A 9 17.94 -1.08 6.75
C ASN A 9 18.66 -2.41 6.48
N GLU A 10 18.66 -3.33 7.44
CA GLU A 10 19.26 -4.66 7.30
C GLU A 10 18.43 -5.58 6.39
N SER A 11 17.11 -5.62 6.59
CA SER A 11 16.21 -6.50 5.85
C SER A 11 15.92 -5.98 4.43
N PHE A 12 15.84 -4.66 4.27
CA PHE A 12 15.39 -4.00 3.04
C PHE A 12 16.27 -2.79 2.67
N PRO A 13 17.59 -3.00 2.47
CA PRO A 13 18.52 -1.91 2.17
C PRO A 13 18.04 -1.09 0.96
N ASP A 14 17.94 0.22 1.13
CA ASP A 14 17.46 1.21 0.15
C ASP A 14 16.07 0.96 -0.46
N ARG A 15 15.32 -0.03 0.04
CA ARG A 15 14.02 -0.43 -0.51
C ARG A 15 12.84 -0.09 0.40
N TRP A 16 13.08 0.17 1.68
CA TRP A 16 12.00 0.51 2.61
C TRP A 16 11.62 2.00 2.53
N ILE A 17 10.32 2.26 2.67
CA ILE A 17 9.69 3.57 2.57
C ILE A 17 9.35 4.05 3.98
N GLY A 18 9.81 5.24 4.37
CA GLY A 18 9.41 5.84 5.64
C GLY A 18 10.23 7.06 6.04
N ARG A 19 9.89 7.63 7.21
CA ARG A 19 10.60 8.79 7.78
C ARG A 19 12.01 8.40 8.20
N GLY A 20 12.99 8.82 7.40
CA GLY A 20 14.42 8.52 7.57
C GLY A 20 14.94 7.39 6.68
N GLY A 21 14.19 6.94 5.67
CA GLY A 21 14.72 6.13 4.57
C GLY A 21 15.47 6.99 3.54
N ARG A 22 15.99 6.37 2.48
CA ARG A 22 16.76 7.05 1.41
C ARG A 22 16.00 8.25 0.81
N ILE A 23 14.69 8.08 0.60
CA ILE A 23 13.78 9.17 0.28
C ILE A 23 12.99 9.47 1.54
N SER A 24 13.12 10.69 2.07
CA SER A 24 12.36 11.10 3.25
C SER A 24 10.92 11.39 2.84
N TRP A 25 10.04 10.43 3.05
CA TRP A 25 8.61 10.61 2.79
C TRP A 25 7.95 11.47 3.88
N PRO A 26 7.05 12.41 3.52
CA PRO A 26 6.30 13.19 4.49
C PRO A 26 5.36 12.32 5.32
N ALA A 27 4.87 12.87 6.43
CA ALA A 27 3.84 12.22 7.24
C ALA A 27 2.51 12.13 6.45
N ARG A 28 1.93 10.93 6.36
CA ARG A 28 0.62 10.68 5.70
C ARG A 28 0.56 11.17 4.25
N SER A 29 1.38 10.59 3.39
CA SER A 29 1.31 10.83 1.95
C SER A 29 0.87 9.57 1.20
N PRO A 30 -0.40 9.16 1.31
CA PRO A 30 -0.96 8.08 0.49
C PRO A 30 -0.94 8.42 -1.02
N ASP A 31 -0.84 9.70 -1.37
CA ASP A 31 -0.70 10.15 -2.77
C ASP A 31 0.71 9.89 -3.34
N LEU A 32 1.67 9.60 -2.46
CA LEU A 32 3.07 9.51 -2.78
C LEU A 32 3.57 8.05 -2.82
N THR A 33 2.80 7.11 -2.30
CA THR A 33 3.02 5.69 -2.49
C THR A 33 2.33 5.26 -3.80
N PRO A 34 3.09 4.81 -4.82
CA PRO A 34 2.50 4.29 -6.05
C PRO A 34 1.52 3.16 -5.75
N LEU A 35 1.78 2.38 -4.69
CA LEU A 35 0.88 1.34 -4.21
C LEU A 35 -0.47 1.93 -3.79
N ASP A 36 -0.52 2.89 -2.87
CA ASP A 36 -1.80 3.38 -2.36
C ASP A 36 -2.55 4.26 -3.37
N SER A 37 -1.87 4.89 -4.34
CA SER A 37 -2.51 5.68 -5.39
C SER A 37 -2.98 4.83 -6.58
N PHE A 38 -2.13 3.94 -7.10
CA PHE A 38 -2.46 3.10 -8.26
C PHE A 38 -3.27 1.86 -7.86
N LEU A 39 -2.81 1.09 -6.86
CA LEU A 39 -3.49 -0.17 -6.48
C LEU A 39 -4.87 0.12 -5.93
N TRP A 40 -5.00 1.12 -5.06
CA TRP A 40 -6.30 1.47 -4.48
C TRP A 40 -7.26 2.05 -5.52
N GLY A 41 -6.76 2.85 -6.46
CA GLY A 41 -7.56 3.36 -7.57
C GLY A 41 -8.09 2.23 -8.46
N HIS A 42 -7.21 1.32 -8.85
CA HIS A 42 -7.58 0.14 -9.64
C HIS A 42 -8.55 -0.78 -8.89
N LEU A 43 -8.27 -1.08 -7.63
CA LEU A 43 -9.11 -1.95 -6.81
C LEU A 43 -10.51 -1.38 -6.64
N LYS A 44 -10.64 -0.06 -6.43
CA LYS A 44 -11.97 0.58 -6.42
C LYS A 44 -12.69 0.40 -7.75
N THR A 45 -12.00 0.61 -8.87
CA THR A 45 -12.61 0.43 -10.19
C THR A 45 -13.11 -1.01 -10.39
N GLU A 46 -12.36 -2.01 -9.96
CA GLU A 46 -12.76 -3.42 -10.08
C GLU A 46 -13.89 -3.79 -9.10
N VAL A 47 -13.78 -3.42 -7.82
CA VAL A 47 -14.77 -3.76 -6.79
C VAL A 47 -16.11 -3.07 -7.03
N TYR A 48 -16.09 -1.82 -7.50
CA TYR A 48 -17.30 -1.03 -7.78
C TYR A 48 -17.74 -1.07 -9.25
N ARG A 49 -17.15 -1.92 -10.10
CA ARG A 49 -17.62 -2.13 -11.48
C ARG A 49 -19.08 -2.60 -11.48
N ASP A 50 -19.40 -3.51 -10.59
CA ASP A 50 -20.73 -4.10 -10.41
C ASP A 50 -21.28 -3.74 -9.03
N ILE A 51 -22.61 -3.66 -8.89
CA ILE A 51 -23.25 -3.31 -7.62
C ILE A 51 -22.80 -4.32 -6.56
N PRO A 52 -22.25 -3.87 -5.42
CA PRO A 52 -21.81 -4.78 -4.37
C PRO A 52 -23.02 -5.46 -3.74
N THR A 53 -23.12 -6.78 -3.88
CA THR A 53 -24.30 -7.54 -3.44
C THR A 53 -24.09 -8.17 -2.07
N THR A 54 -23.16 -9.11 -1.97
CA THR A 54 -22.85 -9.85 -0.74
C THR A 54 -21.36 -9.81 -0.43
N PRO A 55 -20.95 -9.92 0.84
CA PRO A 55 -19.54 -9.91 1.21
C PRO A 55 -18.75 -11.06 0.56
N GLU A 56 -19.38 -12.20 0.29
CA GLU A 56 -18.76 -13.34 -0.43
C GLU A 56 -18.42 -12.98 -1.88
N ASP A 57 -19.37 -12.37 -2.58
CA ASP A 57 -19.24 -11.90 -3.98
C ASP A 57 -18.16 -10.80 -4.11
N MET A 58 -18.08 -9.88 -3.13
CA MET A 58 -16.99 -8.89 -3.09
C MET A 58 -15.62 -9.54 -2.86
N ARG A 59 -15.58 -10.65 -2.12
CA ARG A 59 -14.34 -11.38 -1.82
C ARG A 59 -13.82 -12.16 -3.03
N GLU A 60 -14.71 -12.66 -3.89
CA GLU A 60 -14.34 -13.28 -5.17
C GLU A 60 -13.83 -12.26 -6.20
N ARG A 61 -14.36 -11.04 -6.17
CA ARG A 61 -13.94 -9.95 -7.08
C ARG A 61 -12.62 -9.29 -6.69
N THR A 62 -12.23 -9.40 -5.41
CA THR A 62 -10.95 -8.88 -4.95
C THR A 62 -9.86 -9.85 -5.40
N PRO A 63 -8.95 -9.45 -6.31
CA PRO A 63 -7.85 -10.32 -6.71
C PRO A 63 -7.06 -10.70 -5.46
N CYS A 64 -6.78 -11.98 -5.27
CA CYS A 64 -5.88 -12.43 -4.21
C CYS A 64 -4.50 -11.80 -4.44
N ILE A 65 -4.18 -10.79 -3.64
CA ILE A 65 -2.88 -10.11 -3.55
C ILE A 65 -2.07 -10.73 -2.42
#